data_AF-A0A660YW67-F1
#
_entry.id   AF-A0A660YW67-F1
#
_cell.length_a   1.000
_cell.length_b   1.000
_cell.length_c   1.000
_cell.angle_alpha   90.00
_cell.angle_beta   90.00
_cell.angle_gamma   90.00
#
_symmetry.space_group_name_H-M   'P 1'
#
loop_
_entity.id
_entity.type
_entity.pdbx_description
1 polymer ?
#
loop_
_entity_poly.entity_id
_entity_poly.type
_entity_poly.pdbx_seq_one_letter_code
_entity_poly.pdbx_strand_id
1 'polypeptide(L)' 'MTVKELVKKIILNDRRSVARAITIVEENNSTASELLMQIHSNVGNAYHIGIT' A
#
# COMPACT_ATOMS: atom_id res chain seq x y z
N MET A 1 -2.16 -2.16 -15.15
CA MET A 1 -1.94 -2.83 -13.86
C MET A 1 -3.15 -2.57 -12.99
N THR A 2 -3.84 -3.63 -12.56
CA THR A 2 -5.04 -3.51 -11.72
C THR A 2 -4.67 -3.30 -10.25
N VAL A 3 -5.62 -2.88 -9.41
CA VAL A 3 -5.40 -2.76 -7.95
C VAL A 3 -4.98 -4.11 -7.36
N LYS A 4 -5.62 -5.21 -7.75
CA LYS A 4 -5.27 -6.57 -7.30
C LYS A 4 -3.84 -6.98 -7.65
N GLU A 5 -3.37 -6.65 -8.86
CA GLU A 5 -1.98 -6.92 -9.27
C GLU A 5 -0.99 -6.07 -8.47
N LEU A 6 -1.34 -4.82 -8.20
CA LEU A 6 -0.53 -3.92 -7.39
C LEU A 6 -0.37 -4.46 -5.96
N VAL A 7 -1.47 -4.89 -5.32
CA VAL A 7 -1.46 -5.48 -3.97
C VAL A 7 -0.58 -6.73 -3.92
N LYS A 8 -0.69 -7.63 -4.90
CA LYS A 8 0.17 -8.83 -4.99
C LYS A 8 1.66 -8.45 -5.02
N LYS A 9 2.03 -7.44 -5.81
CA LYS A 9 3.43 -6.99 -5.89
C LYS A 9 3.92 -6.33 -4.61
N ILE A 10 3.06 -5.56 -3.92
CA ILE A 10 3.36 -4.97 -2.61
C ILE A 10 3.67 -6.05 -1.58
N ILE A 11 2.82 -7.09 -1.49
CA ILE A 11 3.01 -8.22 -0.55
C ILE A 11 4.30 -9.00 -0.87
N LEU A 12 4.71 -9.04 -2.14
CA LEU A 12 5.98 -9.64 -2.59
C LEU A 12 7.19 -8.69 -2.46
N ASN A 13 7.07 -7.59 -1.73
CA ASN A 13 8.14 -6.60 -1.48
C ASN A 13 8.70 -5.92 -2.75
N ASP A 14 7.89 -5.78 -3.81
CA ASP A 14 8.30 -5.02 -4.99
C ASP A 14 8.35 -3.53 -4.67
N ARG A 15 9.58 -3.00 -4.50
CA ARG A 15 9.82 -1.61 -4.08
C ARG A 15 9.16 -0.57 -4.99
N ARG A 16 9.12 -0.81 -6.31
CA ARG A 16 8.49 0.11 -7.28
C ARG A 16 6.97 0.17 -7.08
N SER A 17 6.34 -0.97 -6.83
CA SER A 17 4.92 -1.06 -6.52
C SER A 17 4.58 -0.36 -5.20
N VAL A 18 5.42 -0.49 -4.17
CA VAL A 18 5.26 0.25 -2.90
C VAL A 18 5.34 1.76 -3.12
N ALA A 19 6.37 2.25 -3.82
CA ALA A 19 6.51 3.68 -4.12
C ALA A 19 5.28 4.23 -4.86
N ARG A 20 4.80 3.49 -5.86
CA ARG A 20 3.59 3.85 -6.60
C ARG A 20 2.33 3.87 -5.72
N ALA A 21 2.21 2.92 -4.80
CA ALA A 21 1.09 2.88 -3.86
C ALA A 21 1.08 4.09 -2.94
N ILE A 22 2.24 4.52 -2.45
CA ILE A 22 2.39 5.74 -1.66
C ILE A 22 1.88 6.94 -2.46
N THR A 23 2.34 7.13 -3.71
CA THR A 23 1.88 8.22 -4.57
C THR A 23 0.37 8.21 -4.79
N ILE A 24 -0.23 7.04 -5.09
CA ILE A 24 -1.69 6.90 -5.28
C ILE A 24 -2.47 7.37 -4.05
N VAL A 25 -1.98 7.03 -2.85
CA VAL A 25 -2.61 7.40 -1.58
C VAL A 25 -2.43 8.89 -1.29
N GLU A 26 -1.23 9.43 -1.47
CA GLU A 26 -0.92 10.84 -1.21
C GLU A 26 -1.65 11.79 -2.18
N GLU A 27 -1.90 11.37 -3.41
CA GLU A 27 -2.64 12.15 -4.41
C GLU A 27 -4.17 12.08 -4.24
N ASN A 28 -4.69 11.41 -3.19
CA ASN A 28 -6.13 11.19 -2.99
C ASN A 28 -6.83 10.59 -4.23
N ASN A 29 -6.16 9.66 -4.91
CA ASN A 29 -6.69 9.02 -6.11
C ASN A 29 -7.97 8.23 -5.78
N SER A 30 -8.91 8.15 -6.73
CA SER A 30 -10.17 7.39 -6.56
C SER A 30 -9.96 5.90 -6.23
N THR A 31 -8.82 5.34 -6.61
CA THR A 31 -8.44 3.95 -6.32
C THR A 31 -7.77 3.73 -4.96
N ALA A 32 -7.43 4.81 -4.23
CA ALA A 32 -6.70 4.72 -2.96
C ALA A 32 -7.48 3.95 -1.89
N SER A 33 -8.79 4.20 -1.76
CA SER A 33 -9.62 3.50 -0.77
C SER A 33 -9.71 2.00 -1.05
N GLU A 34 -9.87 1.60 -2.32
CA GLU A 34 -9.88 0.18 -2.72
C GLU A 34 -8.53 -0.49 -2.43
N LEU A 35 -7.43 0.19 -2.73
CA LEU A 35 -6.08 -0.29 -2.48
C LEU A 35 -5.85 -0.53 -0.97
N LEU A 36 -6.19 0.45 -0.13
CA LEU A 36 -6.05 0.35 1.33
C LEU A 36 -6.91 -0.78 1.91
N MET A 37 -8.16 -0.90 1.45
CA MET A 37 -9.06 -1.99 1.87
C MET A 37 -8.48 -3.38 1.57
N GLN A 38 -7.83 -3.57 0.42
CA GLN A 38 -7.21 -4.86 0.08
C GLN A 38 -5.93 -5.14 0.87
N ILE A 39 -5.16 -4.12 1.23
CA ILE A 39 -3.92 -4.26 2.00
C ILE A 39 -4.20 -4.46 3.50
N HIS A 40 -5.35 -3.98 4.00
CA HIS A 40 -5.70 -3.95 5.42
C HIS A 40 -5.54 -5.30 6.17
N SER A 41 -5.72 -6.45 5.50
CA SER A 41 -5.54 -7.77 6.12
C SER A 41 -4.07 -8.15 6.40
N ASN A 42 -3.09 -7.39 5.88
CA ASN A 42 -1.66 -7.68 5.96
C ASN A 42 -0.85 -6.59 6.71
N VAL A 43 -1.52 -5.66 7.42
CA VAL A 43 -0.87 -4.58 8.17
C VAL A 43 -0.97 -4.81 9.68
N GLY A 44 -0.23 -4.00 10.48
CA GLY A 44 -0.25 -4.05 11.94
C GLY A 44 0.76 -5.00 12.58
N ASN A 45 1.42 -5.86 11.78
CA ASN A 45 2.52 -6.70 12.24
C ASN A 45 3.88 -6.00 12.07
N ALA A 46 4.03 -4.81 12.67
CA ALA A 46 5.27 -4.04 12.66
C ALA A 46 5.40 -3.25 13.96
N TYR A 47 6.63 -3.01 14.41
CA TYR A 47 6.87 -2.10 15.53
C TYR A 47 6.58 -0.67 15.09
N HIS A 48 5.65 0.00 15.78
CA HIS A 48 5.39 1.42 15.61
C HIS A 48 6.18 2.20 16.67
N ILE A 49 7.29 2.81 16.27
CA ILE A 49 8.18 3.56 17.17
C ILE A 49 8.09 5.04 16.78
N GLY A 50 7.51 5.86 17.66
CA GLY A 50 7.54 7.32 17.53
C GLY A 50 8.84 7.87 18.10
N ILE A 51 9.57 8.63 17.30
CA ILE A 51 10.76 9.38 17.71
C ILE A 51 10.48 10.84 17.38
N THR A 52 10.71 11.72 18.35
CA THR A 52 10.57 13.17 18.21
C THR A 52 11.90 13.87 18.36
#